data_AF-A0A3M1LM07-F1
#
_entry.id   AF-A0A3M1LM07-F1
#
_cell.length_a   1.000
_cell.length_b   1.000
_cell.length_c   1.000
_cell.angle_alpha   90.00
_cell.angle_beta   90.00
_cell.angle_gamma   90.00
#
_symmetry.space_group_name_H-M   'P 1'
#
loop_
_entity.id
_entity.type
_entity.pdbx_description
1 polymer ?
#
loop_
_entity_poly.entity_id
_entity_poly.type
_entity_poly.pdbx_seq_one_letter_code
_entity_poly.pdbx_strand_id
1 'polypeptide(L)'
;MDTSVGLLSSLLCLLLWCLGLLGLGAFGVFLVWLFRRVRQADRAPVSAAEQEKMQAEVDALMSKVRPWRREALADLQATRQVRWMSFGRRARVRGLIAASRSDAERTWAAFALRGRRVYGRPISFEGRAHVRTTAQSFDFEAQPTDLISIQVDHEPLGSIHPDGTLLDPSGQPIGQFPPHPANDQATYPVTLHGRVVARLRNLYHGGLFSFRRQPRPPAVEIIAPDLTLEERDWLLALALWQVVNLAGRQVETGGV
;
A
#
# COMPACT_ATOMS: atom_id res chain seq x y z
N MET A 1 32.50 24.66 65.72
CA MET A 1 31.87 23.37 65.32
C MET A 1 30.93 23.54 64.13
N ASP A 2 30.84 24.73 63.53
CA ASP A 2 29.83 25.03 62.49
C ASP A 2 30.27 24.69 61.05
N THR A 3 31.57 24.57 60.80
CA THR A 3 32.10 24.28 59.44
C THR A 3 31.86 22.82 59.00
N SER A 4 31.87 21.87 59.92
CA SER A 4 31.62 20.45 59.64
C SER A 4 30.15 20.16 59.30
N VAL A 5 29.20 20.83 59.96
CA VAL A 5 27.76 20.69 59.68
C VAL A 5 27.41 21.26 58.31
N GLY A 6 28.00 22.40 57.93
CA GLY A 6 27.80 23.02 56.61
C GLY A 6 28.34 22.17 55.45
N LEU A 7 29.51 21.54 55.64
CA LEU A 7 30.10 20.61 54.66
C LEU A 7 29.22 19.37 54.46
N LEU A 8 28.73 18.78 55.55
CA LEU A 8 27.91 17.57 55.49
C LEU A 8 26.55 17.83 54.81
N SER A 9 25.94 18.98 55.07
CA SER A 9 24.73 19.44 54.37
C SER A 9 24.97 19.63 52.87
N SER A 10 26.06 20.30 52.50
CA SER A 10 26.42 20.52 51.08
C SER A 10 26.68 19.22 50.33
N LEU A 11 27.36 18.25 50.97
CA LEU A 11 27.62 16.92 50.40
C LEU A 11 26.31 16.13 50.22
N LEU A 12 25.39 16.20 51.18
CA LEU A 12 24.08 15.55 51.07
C LEU A 12 23.25 16.14 49.91
N CYS A 13 23.22 17.46 49.79
CA CYS A 13 22.55 18.15 48.68
C CYS A 13 23.14 17.76 47.32
N LEU A 14 24.48 17.71 47.21
CA LEU A 14 25.17 17.28 45.99
C LEU A 14 24.85 15.82 45.65
N LEU A 15 24.86 14.92 46.64
CA LEU A 15 24.55 13.51 46.45
C LEU A 15 23.11 13.29 45.97
N LEU A 16 22.15 13.99 46.57
CA LEU A 16 20.74 13.95 46.13
C LEU A 16 20.56 14.49 44.71
N TRP A 17 21.28 15.56 44.35
CA TRP A 17 21.27 16.11 42.99
C TRP A 17 21.87 15.12 41.97
N CYS A 18 23.00 14.50 42.30
CA CYS A 18 23.62 13.45 41.47
C CYS A 18 22.69 12.24 41.27
N LEU A 19 22.01 11.78 42.33
CA LEU A 19 21.01 10.70 42.23
C LEU A 19 19.83 11.10 41.34
N GLY A 20 19.36 12.34 41.45
CA GLY A 20 18.31 12.88 40.57
C GLY A 20 18.72 12.87 39.10
N LEU A 21 19.95 13.31 38.79
CA LEU A 21 20.50 13.28 37.43
C LEU A 21 20.66 11.86 36.89
N LEU A 22 21.11 10.91 37.72
CA LEU A 22 21.19 9.50 37.33
C LEU A 22 19.81 8.91 37.02
N GLY A 23 18.80 9.21 37.84
CA GLY A 23 17.42 8.79 37.60
C GLY A 23 16.87 9.35 36.29
N LEU A 24 17.11 10.65 36.02
CA LEU A 24 16.67 11.31 34.79
C LEU A 24 17.40 10.76 33.55
N GLY A 25 18.70 10.46 33.68
CA GLY A 25 19.50 9.81 32.64
C GLY A 25 19.01 8.39 32.32
N ALA A 26 18.76 7.57 33.36
CA ALA A 26 18.22 6.22 33.19
C ALA A 26 16.83 6.24 32.54
N PHE A 27 15.97 7.16 32.95
CA PHE A 27 14.66 7.35 32.33
C PHE A 27 14.76 7.79 30.86
N GLY A 28 15.68 8.69 30.54
CA GLY A 28 15.97 9.10 29.15
C GLY A 28 16.43 7.92 28.29
N VAL A 29 17.36 7.10 28.77
CA VAL A 29 17.82 5.88 28.09
C VAL A 29 16.68 4.88 27.90
N PHE A 30 15.84 4.68 28.93
CA PHE A 30 14.67 3.81 28.85
C PHE A 30 13.67 4.28 27.78
N LEU A 31 13.38 5.58 27.72
CA LEU A 31 12.51 6.16 26.69
C LEU A 31 13.11 5.97 25.29
N VAL A 32 14.41 6.26 25.10
CA VAL A 32 15.08 6.04 23.81
C VAL A 32 15.02 4.56 23.41
N TRP A 33 15.27 3.65 24.33
CA TRP A 33 15.17 2.21 24.09
C TRP A 33 13.74 1.80 23.71
N LEU A 34 12.73 2.28 24.43
CA LEU A 34 11.32 2.01 24.14
C LEU A 34 10.95 2.53 22.74
N PHE A 35 11.32 3.76 22.41
CA PHE A 35 11.09 4.33 21.08
C PHE A 35 11.82 3.57 19.98
N ARG A 36 13.07 3.13 20.21
CA ARG A 36 13.81 2.31 19.24
C ARG A 36 13.15 0.95 19.06
N ARG A 37 12.72 0.29 20.14
CA ARG A 37 12.06 -1.02 20.08
C ARG A 37 10.73 -0.94 19.33
N VAL A 38 9.91 0.07 19.61
CA VAL A 38 8.66 0.32 18.88
C VAL A 38 8.93 0.60 17.40
N ARG A 39 9.94 1.41 17.07
CA ARG A 39 10.32 1.70 15.68
C ARG A 39 10.91 0.49 14.93
N GLN A 40 11.65 -0.39 15.61
CA GLN A 40 12.24 -1.59 15.01
C GLN A 40 11.19 -2.67 14.74
N ALA A 41 10.22 -2.84 15.66
CA ALA A 41 9.10 -3.75 15.44
C ALA A 41 8.26 -3.37 14.20
N ASP A 42 8.27 -2.11 13.81
CA ASP A 42 7.59 -1.61 12.61
C ASP A 42 8.42 -1.77 11.31
N ARG A 43 9.70 -2.19 11.40
CA ARG A 43 10.59 -2.41 10.24
C ARG A 43 10.87 -3.88 9.95
N ALA A 44 10.40 -4.79 10.78
CA ALA A 44 10.55 -6.21 10.51
C ALA A 44 9.79 -6.55 9.22
N PRO A 45 10.37 -7.37 8.31
CA PRO A 45 9.64 -7.86 7.15
C PRO A 45 8.35 -8.53 7.62
N VAL A 46 7.27 -8.34 6.85
CA VAL A 46 5.98 -8.98 7.13
C VAL A 46 6.23 -10.48 7.26
N SER A 47 5.92 -11.03 8.43
CA SER A 47 6.23 -12.43 8.72
C SER A 47 5.40 -13.36 7.82
N ALA A 48 5.89 -14.58 7.57
CA ALA A 48 5.13 -15.59 6.84
C ALA A 48 3.72 -15.80 7.43
N ALA A 49 3.58 -15.72 8.76
CA ALA A 49 2.29 -15.80 9.46
C ALA A 49 1.34 -14.63 9.12
N GLU A 50 1.87 -13.44 8.85
CA GLU A 50 1.04 -12.32 8.42
C GLU A 50 0.56 -12.47 6.98
N GLN A 51 1.42 -13.00 6.10
CA GLN A 51 1.06 -13.36 4.72
C GLN A 51 -0.04 -14.41 4.70
N GLU A 52 0.12 -15.51 5.45
CA GLU A 52 -0.88 -16.58 5.59
C GLU A 52 -2.22 -16.01 6.08
N LYS A 53 -2.18 -15.09 7.05
CA LYS A 53 -3.41 -14.46 7.55
C LYS A 53 -4.06 -13.53 6.53
N MET A 54 -3.30 -12.84 5.68
CA MET A 54 -3.86 -12.06 4.57
C MET A 54 -4.52 -12.96 3.53
N GLN A 55 -3.87 -14.07 3.18
CA GLN A 55 -4.41 -15.08 2.28
C GLN A 55 -5.74 -15.63 2.80
N ALA A 56 -5.79 -16.04 4.08
CA ALA A 56 -7.02 -16.51 4.72
C ALA A 56 -8.16 -15.46 4.70
N GLU A 57 -7.83 -14.17 4.83
CA GLU A 57 -8.82 -13.08 4.72
C GLU A 57 -9.40 -12.92 3.32
N VAL A 58 -8.55 -13.08 2.31
CA VAL A 58 -8.95 -13.04 0.90
C VAL A 58 -9.76 -14.28 0.56
N ASP A 59 -9.33 -15.47 1.00
CA ASP A 59 -10.04 -16.73 0.77
C ASP A 59 -11.47 -16.69 1.35
N ALA A 60 -11.65 -16.08 2.53
CA ALA A 60 -12.97 -15.86 3.11
C ALA A 60 -13.89 -14.95 2.27
N LEU A 61 -13.33 -14.16 1.35
CA LEU A 61 -14.05 -13.29 0.42
C LEU A 61 -14.23 -13.90 -0.98
N MET A 62 -13.45 -14.94 -1.33
CA MET A 62 -13.45 -15.52 -2.68
C MET A 62 -14.79 -16.13 -3.09
N SER A 63 -15.64 -16.56 -2.15
CA SER A 63 -17.01 -17.02 -2.44
C SER A 63 -17.90 -15.95 -3.08
N LYS A 64 -17.52 -14.67 -2.95
CA LYS A 64 -18.19 -13.53 -3.57
C LYS A 64 -17.55 -13.11 -4.89
N VAL A 65 -16.39 -13.68 -5.27
CA VAL A 65 -15.67 -13.29 -6.48
C VAL A 65 -16.15 -14.15 -7.66
N ARG A 66 -16.45 -13.50 -8.78
CA ARG A 66 -16.90 -14.18 -10.00
C ARG A 66 -15.74 -14.86 -10.75
N PRO A 67 -16.01 -15.89 -11.56
CA PRO A 67 -15.06 -16.42 -12.52
C PRO A 67 -14.52 -15.32 -13.44
N TRP A 68 -13.20 -15.21 -13.55
CA TRP A 68 -12.51 -14.15 -14.28
C TRP A 68 -12.84 -14.24 -15.76
N ARG A 69 -13.05 -13.09 -16.40
CA ARG A 69 -13.33 -12.99 -17.83
C ARG A 69 -12.52 -11.86 -18.45
N ARG A 70 -12.35 -11.88 -19.77
CA ARG A 70 -11.57 -10.88 -20.50
C ARG A 70 -12.10 -9.46 -20.29
N GLU A 71 -13.42 -9.30 -20.18
CA GLU A 71 -14.04 -7.99 -19.98
C GLU A 71 -13.79 -7.43 -18.56
N ALA A 72 -13.40 -8.29 -17.60
CA ALA A 72 -13.19 -7.88 -16.22
C ALA A 72 -12.13 -6.79 -16.08
N LEU A 73 -11.06 -6.85 -16.89
CA LEU A 73 -9.96 -5.88 -16.85
C LEU A 73 -10.45 -4.45 -17.15
N ALA A 74 -11.30 -4.29 -18.16
CA ALA A 74 -11.90 -3.01 -18.51
C ALA A 74 -12.91 -2.55 -17.44
N ASP A 75 -13.60 -3.50 -16.80
CA ASP A 75 -14.64 -3.22 -15.81
C ASP A 75 -14.12 -2.89 -14.39
N LEU A 76 -12.84 -3.17 -14.07
CA LEU A 76 -12.27 -2.97 -12.73
C LEU A 76 -12.52 -1.54 -12.23
N GLN A 77 -13.19 -1.39 -11.09
CA GLN A 77 -13.20 -0.12 -10.35
C GLN A 77 -13.08 -0.38 -8.85
N ALA A 78 -12.52 0.60 -8.16
CA ALA A 78 -12.54 0.64 -6.70
C ALA A 78 -13.98 0.94 -6.23
N THR A 79 -14.81 -0.10 -6.13
CA THR A 79 -16.17 0.02 -5.57
C THR A 79 -16.26 -0.65 -4.19
N ARG A 80 -17.03 -0.01 -3.31
CA ARG A 80 -16.90 0.01 -1.84
C ARG A 80 -17.53 -1.20 -1.12
N GLN A 81 -16.76 -2.25 -0.85
CA GLN A 81 -16.97 -3.07 0.35
C GLN A 81 -15.65 -3.23 1.10
N VAL A 82 -15.19 -2.13 1.68
CA VAL A 82 -13.94 -2.09 2.44
C VAL A 82 -14.26 -2.13 3.93
N ARG A 83 -13.78 -3.17 4.63
CA ARG A 83 -13.82 -3.21 6.11
C ARG A 83 -12.45 -2.83 6.62
N TRP A 84 -12.39 -1.76 7.39
CA TRP A 84 -11.14 -1.19 7.90
C TRP A 84 -11.02 -1.40 9.41
N MET A 85 -9.78 -1.61 9.86
CA MET A 85 -9.38 -1.55 11.26
C MET A 85 -8.01 -0.87 11.32
N SER A 86 -7.95 0.32 11.91
CA SER A 86 -6.69 1.03 12.15
C SER A 86 -6.40 1.13 13.63
N PHE A 87 -5.15 0.82 14.01
CA PHE A 87 -4.66 1.04 15.36
C PHE A 87 -3.28 1.72 15.27
N GLY A 88 -3.23 2.99 15.65
CA GLY A 88 -2.04 3.82 15.48
C GLY A 88 -1.65 3.97 14.00
N ARG A 89 -0.37 3.73 13.69
CA ARG A 89 0.18 3.85 12.30
C ARG A 89 -0.08 2.63 11.43
N ARG A 90 -0.53 1.53 12.02
CA ARG A 90 -0.82 0.28 11.31
C ARG A 90 -2.21 0.36 10.69
N ALA A 91 -2.27 0.18 9.38
CA ALA A 91 -3.50 0.08 8.64
C ALA A 91 -3.69 -1.37 8.18
N ARG A 92 -4.88 -1.91 8.48
CA ARG A 92 -5.37 -3.16 7.90
C ARG A 92 -6.66 -2.88 7.15
N VAL A 93 -6.65 -3.27 5.90
CA VAL A 93 -7.78 -3.06 4.98
C VAL A 93 -8.03 -4.36 4.27
N ARG A 94 -9.29 -4.75 4.14
CA ARG A 94 -9.68 -5.83 3.23
C ARG A 94 -10.98 -5.48 2.54
N GLY A 95 -11.18 -6.01 1.35
CA GLY A 95 -12.40 -5.76 0.60
C GLY A 95 -12.49 -6.52 -0.71
N LEU A 96 -13.50 -6.13 -1.47
CA LEU A 96 -13.78 -6.64 -2.81
C LEU A 96 -13.55 -5.53 -3.83
N ILE A 97 -13.11 -5.89 -5.03
CA ILE A 97 -12.98 -5.01 -6.19
C ILE A 97 -14.12 -5.36 -7.15
N ALA A 98 -15.00 -4.39 -7.44
CA ALA A 98 -16.22 -4.62 -8.21
C ALA A 98 -16.33 -3.76 -9.47
N ALA A 99 -17.10 -4.24 -10.44
CA ALA A 99 -17.36 -3.56 -11.71
C ALA A 99 -18.15 -2.26 -11.53
N SER A 100 -17.93 -1.29 -12.42
CA SER A 100 -18.50 0.06 -12.27
C SER A 100 -20.01 0.19 -12.48
N ARG A 101 -20.67 -0.78 -13.10
CA ARG A 101 -22.02 -0.59 -13.68
C ARG A 101 -23.16 -1.25 -12.89
N SER A 102 -22.90 -1.96 -11.79
CA SER A 102 -23.94 -2.64 -11.02
C SER A 102 -23.52 -2.89 -9.57
N ASP A 103 -24.23 -2.27 -8.63
CA ASP A 103 -23.83 -2.05 -7.23
C ASP A 103 -23.97 -3.25 -6.28
N ALA A 104 -24.00 -4.48 -6.78
CA ALA A 104 -24.07 -5.66 -5.90
C ALA A 104 -23.48 -6.95 -6.49
N GLU A 105 -23.35 -7.05 -7.81
CA GLU A 105 -23.27 -8.38 -8.41
C GLU A 105 -21.94 -8.74 -9.08
N ARG A 106 -21.09 -7.77 -9.46
CA ARG A 106 -19.91 -8.06 -10.30
C ARG A 106 -18.59 -7.80 -9.58
N THR A 107 -18.25 -8.63 -8.62
CA THR A 107 -16.96 -8.61 -7.90
C THR A 107 -15.93 -9.49 -8.61
N TRP A 108 -14.80 -8.90 -8.99
CA TRP A 108 -13.77 -9.53 -9.83
C TRP A 108 -12.52 -9.94 -9.06
N ALA A 109 -12.25 -9.31 -7.93
CA ALA A 109 -11.15 -9.67 -7.06
C ALA A 109 -11.48 -9.41 -5.59
N ALA A 110 -10.80 -10.13 -4.71
CA ALA A 110 -10.73 -9.83 -3.29
C ALA A 110 -9.31 -9.34 -2.95
N PHE A 111 -9.18 -8.52 -1.92
CA PHE A 111 -7.88 -8.06 -1.47
C PHE A 111 -7.79 -7.92 0.05
N ALA A 112 -6.57 -8.05 0.55
CA ALA A 112 -6.16 -7.67 1.89
C ALA A 112 -4.87 -6.84 1.80
N LEU A 113 -4.76 -5.82 2.65
CA LEU A 113 -3.67 -4.85 2.68
C LEU A 113 -3.24 -4.69 4.15
N ARG A 114 -1.94 -4.80 4.41
CA ARG A 114 -1.33 -4.67 5.74
C ARG A 114 0.02 -3.99 5.74
N GLY A 115 0.17 -3.03 6.65
CA GLY A 115 1.31 -2.14 6.63
C GLY A 115 1.02 -0.84 7.32
N ARG A 116 1.77 0.18 6.93
CA ARG A 116 1.87 1.45 7.60
C ARG A 116 1.45 2.58 6.68
N ARG A 117 0.68 3.51 7.23
CA ARG A 117 0.34 4.76 6.54
C ARG A 117 1.56 5.64 6.40
N VAL A 118 1.75 6.20 5.21
CA VAL A 118 2.81 7.17 4.94
C VAL A 118 2.21 8.42 4.32
N TYR A 119 2.38 9.55 5.00
CA TYR A 119 1.81 10.82 4.57
C TYR A 119 2.73 11.53 3.58
N GLY A 120 2.14 12.22 2.61
CA GLY A 120 2.85 13.09 1.67
C GLY A 120 3.70 12.34 0.64
N ARG A 121 3.42 11.05 0.41
CA ARG A 121 4.14 10.23 -0.57
C ARG A 121 3.24 9.74 -1.71
N PRO A 122 3.84 9.41 -2.87
CA PRO A 122 3.16 8.74 -3.97
C PRO A 122 2.35 7.52 -3.56
N ILE A 123 2.95 6.69 -2.73
CA ILE A 123 2.34 5.50 -2.17
C ILE A 123 1.79 5.88 -0.81
N SER A 124 0.50 5.62 -0.62
CA SER A 124 -0.18 5.90 0.65
C SER A 124 0.17 4.91 1.77
N PHE A 125 1.05 3.96 1.45
CA PHE A 125 1.23 2.77 2.24
C PHE A 125 2.57 2.07 2.02
N GLU A 126 3.32 1.90 3.09
CA GLU A 126 4.47 0.98 3.16
C GLU A 126 3.98 -0.35 3.72
N GLY A 127 4.14 -1.45 2.98
CA GLY A 127 3.68 -2.77 3.44
C GLY A 127 3.31 -3.69 2.31
N ARG A 128 2.40 -4.64 2.59
CA ARG A 128 2.00 -5.67 1.65
C ARG A 128 0.52 -5.64 1.32
N ALA A 129 0.21 -5.98 0.07
CA ALA A 129 -1.14 -6.28 -0.35
C ALA A 129 -1.17 -7.65 -1.01
N HIS A 130 -2.15 -8.46 -0.65
CA HIS A 130 -2.49 -9.69 -1.34
C HIS A 130 -3.81 -9.46 -2.06
N VAL A 131 -3.84 -9.70 -3.37
CA VAL A 131 -5.03 -9.56 -4.22
C VAL A 131 -5.24 -10.87 -4.95
N ARG A 132 -6.48 -11.35 -5.01
CA ARG A 132 -6.80 -12.60 -5.68
C ARG A 132 -8.00 -12.44 -6.58
N THR A 133 -7.83 -12.85 -7.83
CA THR A 133 -8.90 -13.13 -8.78
C THR A 133 -9.18 -14.63 -8.76
N THR A 134 -10.21 -15.09 -9.47
CA THR A 134 -10.43 -16.53 -9.65
C THR A 134 -9.44 -17.19 -10.62
N ALA A 135 -8.66 -16.39 -11.37
CA ALA A 135 -7.66 -16.90 -12.31
C ALA A 135 -6.24 -16.90 -11.74
N GLN A 136 -5.90 -15.90 -10.94
CA GLN A 136 -4.53 -15.63 -10.49
C GLN A 136 -4.52 -14.81 -9.19
N SER A 137 -3.41 -14.92 -8.47
CA SER A 137 -3.07 -14.20 -7.25
C SER A 137 -1.93 -13.22 -7.47
N PHE A 138 -1.98 -12.10 -6.76
CA PHE A 138 -0.99 -11.03 -6.84
C PHE A 138 -0.54 -10.65 -5.44
N ASP A 139 0.77 -10.58 -5.25
CA ASP A 139 1.39 -10.03 -4.06
C ASP A 139 2.14 -8.75 -4.40
N PHE A 140 1.80 -7.68 -3.70
CA PHE A 140 2.46 -6.38 -3.81
C PHE A 140 3.21 -6.10 -2.52
N GLU A 141 4.46 -5.66 -2.62
CA GLU A 141 5.27 -5.21 -1.48
C GLU A 141 5.83 -3.82 -1.75
N ALA A 142 5.25 -2.82 -1.09
CA ALA A 142 5.71 -1.43 -1.15
C ALA A 142 6.77 -1.18 -0.07
N GLN A 143 7.99 -0.89 -0.52
CA GLN A 143 9.14 -0.64 0.33
C GLN A 143 9.24 0.83 0.77
N PRO A 144 10.03 1.16 1.81
CA PRO A 144 10.25 2.55 2.24
C PRO A 144 10.95 3.46 1.21
N THR A 145 11.51 2.86 0.15
CA THR A 145 12.10 3.55 -1.01
C THR A 145 11.06 3.89 -2.08
N ASP A 146 9.79 3.61 -1.80
CA ASP A 146 8.68 3.69 -2.73
C ASP A 146 8.80 2.72 -3.95
N LEU A 147 9.71 1.74 -3.88
CA LEU A 147 9.76 0.61 -4.81
C LEU A 147 8.63 -0.38 -4.47
N ILE A 148 7.88 -0.82 -5.47
CA ILE A 148 6.82 -1.82 -5.30
C ILE A 148 7.22 -3.09 -6.02
N SER A 149 7.50 -4.16 -5.30
CA SER A 149 7.73 -5.49 -5.87
C SER A 149 6.40 -6.18 -6.13
N ILE A 150 6.29 -6.90 -7.25
CA ILE A 150 5.07 -7.57 -7.68
C ILE A 150 5.37 -9.05 -7.96
N GLN A 151 4.54 -9.93 -7.42
CA GLN A 151 4.51 -11.36 -7.76
C GLN A 151 3.14 -11.73 -8.31
N VAL A 152 3.11 -12.63 -9.28
CA VAL A 152 1.91 -13.30 -9.79
C VAL A 152 2.04 -14.78 -9.50
N ASP A 153 1.06 -15.36 -8.82
CA ASP A 153 1.04 -16.80 -8.47
C ASP A 153 2.37 -17.29 -7.85
N HIS A 154 2.94 -16.46 -6.97
CA HIS A 154 4.22 -16.64 -6.28
C HIS A 154 5.49 -16.53 -7.15
N GLU A 155 5.36 -16.24 -8.43
CA GLU A 155 6.48 -15.94 -9.32
C GLU A 155 6.71 -14.42 -9.42
N PRO A 156 7.98 -13.94 -9.41
CA PRO A 156 8.25 -12.52 -9.55
C PRO A 156 7.84 -12.05 -10.95
N LEU A 157 6.95 -11.05 -11.01
CA LEU A 157 6.65 -10.33 -12.26
C LEU A 157 7.65 -9.22 -12.51
N GLY A 158 8.07 -8.53 -11.43
CA GLY A 158 8.99 -7.42 -11.51
C GLY A 158 8.75 -6.37 -10.43
N SER A 159 9.05 -5.11 -10.74
CA SER A 159 8.81 -4.01 -9.80
C SER A 159 8.47 -2.68 -10.46
N ILE A 160 7.84 -1.80 -9.69
CA ILE A 160 7.51 -0.43 -10.07
C ILE A 160 8.41 0.52 -9.29
N HIS A 161 9.14 1.36 -10.02
CA HIS A 161 9.96 2.43 -9.46
C HIS A 161 9.11 3.68 -9.17
N PRO A 162 9.51 4.59 -8.25
CA PRO A 162 8.72 5.77 -7.88
C PRO A 162 8.44 6.76 -9.02
N ASP A 163 9.29 6.74 -10.05
CA ASP A 163 9.14 7.51 -11.29
C ASP A 163 8.21 6.84 -12.31
N GLY A 164 7.69 5.64 -11.99
CA GLY A 164 6.78 4.86 -12.82
C GLY A 164 7.45 3.92 -13.82
N THR A 165 8.78 3.80 -13.78
CA THR A 165 9.51 2.79 -14.54
C THR A 165 9.10 1.39 -14.09
N LEU A 166 8.85 0.51 -15.05
CA LEU A 166 8.54 -0.90 -14.84
C LEU A 166 9.81 -1.70 -15.09
N LEU A 167 10.22 -2.47 -14.08
CA LEU A 167 11.37 -3.35 -14.13
C LEU A 167 10.91 -4.80 -14.17
N ASP A 168 11.56 -5.63 -14.97
CA ASP A 168 11.38 -7.08 -14.95
C ASP A 168 11.98 -7.72 -13.67
N PRO A 169 11.89 -9.05 -13.49
CA PRO A 169 12.45 -9.74 -12.34
C PRO A 169 13.98 -9.64 -12.22
N SER A 170 14.68 -9.36 -13.33
CA SER A 170 16.13 -9.18 -13.36
C SER A 170 16.56 -7.73 -13.07
N GLY A 171 15.60 -6.82 -12.91
CA GLY A 171 15.81 -5.40 -12.66
C GLY A 171 16.02 -4.56 -13.94
N GLN A 172 15.77 -5.12 -15.13
CA GLN A 172 15.88 -4.39 -16.39
C GLN A 172 14.60 -3.62 -16.69
N PRO A 173 14.69 -2.39 -17.23
CA PRO A 173 13.51 -1.61 -17.59
C PRO A 173 12.80 -2.24 -18.79
N ILE A 174 11.52 -2.55 -18.60
CA ILE A 174 10.64 -3.10 -19.65
C ILE A 174 9.56 -2.10 -20.06
N GLY A 175 9.36 -1.03 -19.31
CA GLY A 175 8.29 -0.11 -19.61
C GLY A 175 8.17 1.06 -18.66
N GLN A 176 7.08 1.81 -18.83
CA GLN A 176 6.78 2.96 -18.00
C GLN A 176 5.28 3.20 -17.95
N PHE A 177 4.81 3.66 -16.79
CA PHE A 177 3.51 4.32 -16.65
C PHE A 177 3.69 5.57 -15.78
N PRO A 178 2.95 6.66 -16.02
CA PRO A 178 3.03 7.83 -15.16
C PRO A 178 2.41 7.54 -13.78
N PRO A 179 3.18 7.61 -12.67
CA PRO A 179 2.71 7.26 -11.33
C PRO A 179 1.78 8.35 -10.75
N HIS A 180 1.92 9.59 -11.25
CA HIS A 180 1.10 10.75 -10.91
C HIS A 180 0.60 11.40 -12.20
N PRO A 181 -0.40 10.79 -12.86
CA PRO A 181 -1.05 11.46 -13.98
C PRO A 181 -1.58 12.81 -13.51
N ALA A 182 -1.43 13.84 -14.35
CA ALA A 182 -1.98 15.15 -14.06
C ALA A 182 -3.50 15.06 -13.82
N ASN A 183 -4.03 15.85 -12.89
CA ASN A 183 -5.44 15.75 -12.45
C ASN A 183 -6.44 16.01 -13.59
N ASP A 184 -6.02 16.70 -14.65
CA ASP A 184 -6.78 17.01 -15.85
C ASP A 184 -6.79 15.85 -16.87
N GLN A 185 -5.90 14.86 -16.75
CA GLN A 185 -5.87 13.68 -17.61
C GLN A 185 -6.79 12.58 -17.09
N ALA A 186 -7.80 12.17 -17.89
CA ALA A 186 -8.72 11.10 -17.53
C ALA A 186 -8.11 9.70 -17.64
N THR A 187 -7.15 9.54 -18.56
CA THR A 187 -6.42 8.30 -18.80
C THR A 187 -4.97 8.63 -19.12
N TYR A 188 -4.09 7.65 -19.02
CA TYR A 188 -2.67 7.79 -19.31
C TYR A 188 -2.09 6.52 -19.94
N PRO A 189 -1.10 6.65 -20.84
CA PRO A 189 -0.56 5.51 -21.56
C PRO A 189 0.28 4.61 -20.65
N VAL A 190 0.25 3.31 -20.95
CA VAL A 190 1.21 2.32 -20.43
C VAL A 190 2.05 1.85 -21.62
N THR A 191 3.35 2.00 -21.48
CA THR A 191 4.33 1.55 -22.47
C THR A 191 5.02 0.31 -21.93
N LEU A 192 5.01 -0.78 -22.71
CA LEU A 192 5.78 -2.00 -22.45
C LEU A 192 6.58 -2.35 -23.71
N HIS A 193 7.82 -2.79 -23.53
CA HIS A 193 8.76 -3.16 -24.59
C HIS A 193 8.84 -2.12 -25.74
N GLY A 194 8.79 -0.84 -25.38
CA GLY A 194 8.89 0.27 -26.33
C GLY A 194 7.61 0.63 -27.10
N ARG A 195 6.46 0.01 -26.81
CA ARG A 195 5.16 0.32 -27.45
C ARG A 195 4.06 0.62 -26.45
N VAL A 196 3.09 1.43 -26.84
CA VAL A 196 1.89 1.70 -26.02
C VAL A 196 0.95 0.51 -26.11
N VAL A 197 0.78 -0.22 -25.01
CA VAL A 197 -0.07 -1.42 -24.95
C VAL A 197 -1.50 -1.12 -24.52
N ALA A 198 -1.69 -0.12 -23.66
CA ALA A 198 -2.98 0.27 -23.12
C ALA A 198 -2.97 1.71 -22.61
N ARG A 199 -4.16 2.20 -22.24
CA ARG A 199 -4.34 3.37 -21.40
C ARG A 199 -4.99 2.97 -20.09
N LEU A 200 -4.37 3.36 -18.97
CA LEU A 200 -4.96 3.22 -17.65
C LEU A 200 -5.79 4.43 -17.32
N ARG A 201 -6.87 4.21 -16.59
CA ARG A 201 -7.68 5.29 -16.03
C ARG A 201 -6.92 6.01 -14.93
N ASN A 202 -7.02 7.33 -14.94
CA ASN A 202 -6.64 8.14 -13.80
C ASN A 202 -7.77 8.12 -12.76
N LEU A 203 -7.57 7.38 -11.67
CA LEU A 203 -8.52 7.34 -10.55
C LEU A 203 -8.61 8.67 -9.78
N TYR A 204 -7.67 9.59 -9.99
CA TYR A 204 -7.65 10.92 -9.37
C TYR A 204 -8.30 11.99 -10.25
N HIS A 205 -8.66 11.65 -11.49
CA HIS A 205 -9.32 12.58 -12.40
C HIS A 205 -10.70 13.00 -11.89
N GLY A 206 -10.97 14.31 -11.93
CA GLY A 206 -12.22 14.88 -11.43
C GLY A 206 -12.25 15.14 -9.91
N GLY A 207 -11.13 14.94 -9.20
CA GLY A 207 -11.00 15.18 -7.76
C GLY A 207 -11.66 14.12 -6.87
N LEU A 208 -11.42 14.20 -5.56
CA LEU A 208 -11.91 13.26 -4.52
C LEU A 208 -13.44 13.11 -4.45
N PHE A 209 -14.19 14.03 -5.08
CA PHE A 209 -15.64 14.19 -4.89
C PHE A 209 -16.43 14.38 -6.20
N SER A 210 -16.00 13.80 -7.33
CA SER A 210 -16.84 13.83 -8.54
C SER A 210 -18.08 12.94 -8.40
N PHE A 211 -19.11 13.47 -7.73
CA PHE A 211 -20.45 12.87 -7.60
C PHE A 211 -21.26 12.91 -8.91
N ARG A 212 -20.72 13.48 -9.99
CA ARG A 212 -21.42 13.54 -11.28
C ARG A 212 -21.47 12.15 -11.91
N ARG A 213 -22.69 11.73 -12.27
CA ARG A 213 -23.05 10.49 -12.98
C ARG A 213 -22.51 10.41 -14.42
N GLN A 214 -21.30 10.90 -14.68
CA GLN A 214 -20.68 10.69 -15.98
C GLN A 214 -20.33 9.21 -16.13
N PRO A 215 -20.54 8.62 -17.32
CA PRO A 215 -20.10 7.26 -17.59
C PRO A 215 -18.59 7.21 -17.37
N ARG A 216 -18.19 6.44 -16.35
CA ARG A 216 -16.78 6.30 -16.00
C ARG A 216 -16.09 5.47 -17.09
N PRO A 217 -14.93 5.90 -17.61
CA PRO A 217 -14.17 5.09 -18.55
C PRO A 217 -13.73 3.77 -17.91
N PRO A 218 -13.44 2.75 -18.73
CA PRO A 218 -12.89 1.49 -18.23
C PRO A 218 -11.57 1.74 -17.48
N ALA A 219 -11.20 0.86 -16.53
CA ALA A 219 -9.92 0.99 -15.83
C ALA A 219 -8.73 0.82 -16.77
N VAL A 220 -8.87 -0.07 -17.75
CA VAL A 220 -7.86 -0.33 -18.78
C VAL A 220 -8.53 -0.30 -20.14
N GLU A 221 -8.04 0.55 -21.02
CA GLU A 221 -8.36 0.59 -22.44
C GLU A 221 -7.21 -0.07 -23.20
N ILE A 222 -7.41 -1.29 -23.69
CA ILE A 222 -6.39 -2.02 -24.46
C ILE A 222 -6.26 -1.39 -25.85
N ILE A 223 -5.04 -1.01 -26.23
CA ILE A 223 -4.72 -0.42 -27.54
C ILE A 223 -4.06 -1.45 -28.45
N ALA A 224 -3.13 -2.23 -27.92
CA ALA A 224 -2.45 -3.28 -28.67
C ALA A 224 -3.38 -4.48 -28.90
N PRO A 225 -3.59 -4.93 -30.16
CA PRO A 225 -4.47 -6.05 -30.47
C PRO A 225 -3.91 -7.41 -30.02
N ASP A 226 -2.59 -7.49 -29.87
CA ASP A 226 -1.79 -8.70 -29.66
C ASP A 226 -1.00 -8.61 -28.34
N LEU A 227 -1.71 -8.59 -27.22
CA LEU A 227 -1.08 -8.62 -25.91
C LEU A 227 -0.49 -10.01 -25.60
N THR A 228 0.80 -10.04 -25.24
CA THR A 228 1.46 -11.22 -24.66
C THR A 228 0.87 -11.56 -23.29
N LEU A 229 1.22 -12.72 -22.72
CA LEU A 229 0.77 -13.08 -21.37
C LEU A 229 1.34 -12.12 -20.32
N GLU A 230 2.65 -11.85 -20.39
CA GLU A 230 3.35 -10.91 -19.52
C GLU A 230 2.74 -9.50 -19.57
N GLU A 231 2.44 -8.98 -20.76
CA GLU A 231 1.81 -7.66 -20.89
C GLU A 231 0.42 -7.62 -20.23
N ARG A 232 -0.34 -8.72 -20.29
CA ARG A 232 -1.65 -8.81 -19.62
C ARG A 232 -1.51 -8.83 -18.10
N ASP A 233 -0.52 -9.57 -17.59
CA ASP A 233 -0.28 -9.65 -16.15
C ASP A 233 0.20 -8.31 -15.60
N TRP A 234 1.05 -7.59 -16.32
CA TRP A 234 1.41 -6.20 -15.99
C TRP A 234 0.21 -5.26 -15.98
N LEU A 235 -0.62 -5.29 -17.03
CA LEU A 235 -1.80 -4.42 -17.10
C LEU A 235 -2.79 -4.70 -15.97
N LEU A 236 -2.99 -5.98 -15.62
CA LEU A 236 -3.84 -6.36 -14.51
C LEU A 236 -3.23 -5.97 -13.16
N ALA A 237 -1.94 -6.24 -12.95
CA ALA A 237 -1.22 -5.85 -11.73
C ALA A 237 -1.29 -4.34 -11.48
N LEU A 238 -1.08 -3.53 -12.53
CA LEU A 238 -1.18 -2.07 -12.45
C LEU A 238 -2.61 -1.61 -12.10
N ALA A 239 -3.62 -2.17 -12.75
CA ALA A 239 -5.02 -1.83 -12.48
C ALA A 239 -5.43 -2.20 -11.04
N LEU A 240 -5.05 -3.40 -10.57
CA LEU A 240 -5.31 -3.83 -9.19
C LEU A 240 -4.56 -2.97 -8.18
N TRP A 241 -3.29 -2.67 -8.45
CA TRP A 241 -2.48 -1.81 -7.59
C TRP A 241 -3.08 -0.41 -7.45
N GLN A 242 -3.54 0.22 -8.54
CA GLN A 242 -4.21 1.52 -8.47
C GLN A 242 -5.42 1.49 -7.53
N VAL A 243 -6.24 0.43 -7.62
CA VAL A 243 -7.42 0.25 -6.78
C VAL A 243 -7.03 0.06 -5.31
N VAL A 244 -6.04 -0.78 -5.04
CA VAL A 244 -5.54 -1.06 -3.68
C VAL A 244 -4.89 0.18 -3.07
N ASN A 245 -4.03 0.88 -3.81
CA ASN A 245 -3.39 2.11 -3.36
C ASN A 245 -4.43 3.22 -3.13
N LEU A 246 -5.47 3.32 -3.97
CA LEU A 246 -6.57 4.25 -3.71
C LEU A 246 -7.34 3.88 -2.44
N ALA A 247 -7.59 2.60 -2.19
CA ALA A 247 -8.19 2.15 -0.93
C ALA A 247 -7.29 2.49 0.28
N GLY A 248 -5.97 2.40 0.12
CA GLY A 248 -4.98 2.89 1.09
C GLY A 248 -5.08 4.41 1.33
N ARG A 249 -5.22 5.22 0.27
CA ARG A 249 -5.41 6.69 0.38
C ARG A 249 -6.72 7.07 1.05
N GLN A 250 -7.81 6.37 0.78
CA GLN A 250 -9.10 6.65 1.43
C GLN A 250 -9.03 6.43 2.95
N VAL A 251 -8.12 5.59 3.41
CA VAL A 251 -7.83 5.40 4.83
C VAL A 251 -7.10 6.62 5.44
N GLU A 252 -6.47 7.48 4.62
CA GLU A 252 -5.90 8.75 5.05
C GLU A 252 -6.97 9.84 5.23
N THR A 253 -7.95 9.91 4.32
CA THR A 253 -8.94 10.99 4.27
C THR A 253 -10.23 10.68 5.04
N GLY A 254 -10.56 9.40 5.22
CA GLY A 254 -11.65 8.92 6.06
C GLY A 254 -11.29 8.99 7.53
N GLY A 255 -11.14 10.22 8.04
CA GLY A 255 -11.17 10.48 9.47
C GLY A 255 -12.51 9.99 10.03
N VAL A 256 -12.41 9.20 11.10
CA VAL A 256 -13.38 9.31 12.21
C VAL A 256 -13.24 10.70 12.81
#